data_AF-A0A7X3VB11-F1
#
_entry.id   AF-A0A7X3VB11-F1
#
_cell.length_a   1.000
_cell.length_b   1.000
_cell.length_c   1.000
_cell.angle_alpha   90.00
_cell.angle_beta   90.00
_cell.angle_gamma   90.00
#
_symmetry.space_group_name_H-M   'P 1'
#
loop_
_entity.id
_entity.type
_entity.pdbx_description
1 polymer ?
#
loop_
_entity_poly.entity_id
_entity_poly.type
_entity_poly.pdbx_seq_one_letter_code
_entity_poly.pdbx_strand_id
1 'polypeptide(L)'
;MSAKTTTAAPTSTPTPTSTPVPEATQAPDATPTSVDEEATPSPVPTAVPYESEAAMYDMFPGFTMSMQQTLEALERIKQNDDSSMIPVLIEVMRFIPTRSSRDSVADTLRALTGQLYEGNDWDKWMDWMGANLDDIEPPEGYPDWKARLYSAIDERFAFFLRPARDFSRIRLEEVVWGGVRPDGIPDLRRPSFLEASEADYMDPDDRVFGLEINGDVRAYPLRVVNAHEMVNDSVGGEPISLMW
;
A
#
# COMPACT_ATOMS: atom_id res chain seq x y z
N MET A 1 58.20 -45.05 -15.20
CA MET A 1 57.53 -44.87 -13.89
C MET A 1 56.05 -45.21 -14.14
N SER A 2 55.66 -46.49 -14.12
CA SER A 2 55.35 -47.33 -12.94
C SER A 2 54.04 -46.90 -12.26
N ALA A 3 53.00 -47.71 -12.03
CA ALA A 3 52.56 -49.04 -12.53
C ALA A 3 51.02 -49.13 -12.23
N LYS A 4 50.12 -49.77 -13.01
CA LYS A 4 49.74 -51.21 -12.99
C LYS A 4 49.87 -51.88 -11.61
N THR A 5 48.95 -52.66 -11.02
CA THR A 5 47.53 -53.10 -11.24
C THR A 5 47.07 -53.77 -9.90
N THR A 6 45.81 -53.90 -9.43
CA THR A 6 44.66 -54.69 -9.95
C THR A 6 43.42 -54.55 -9.01
N THR A 7 42.22 -54.72 -9.58
CA THR A 7 40.88 -55.07 -9.04
C THR A 7 40.77 -55.92 -7.75
N ALA A 8 39.79 -55.64 -6.88
CA ALA A 8 38.93 -56.67 -6.21
C ALA A 8 37.71 -56.05 -5.50
N ALA A 9 36.59 -56.79 -5.50
CA ALA A 9 35.36 -56.58 -4.71
C ALA A 9 34.66 -57.96 -4.58
N PRO A 10 33.55 -58.12 -3.82
CA PRO A 10 33.09 -57.40 -2.62
C PRO A 10 32.96 -58.34 -1.40
N THR A 11 32.73 -57.81 -0.19
CA THR A 11 32.26 -58.63 0.95
C THR A 11 31.25 -57.87 1.81
N SER A 12 30.10 -58.50 2.06
CA SER A 12 29.08 -58.04 3.01
C SER A 12 29.48 -58.30 4.46
N THR A 13 29.10 -57.40 5.37
CA THR A 13 29.36 -57.50 6.82
C THR A 13 28.07 -57.16 7.59
N PRO A 14 27.73 -57.86 8.70
CA PRO A 14 26.33 -58.02 9.11
C PRO A 14 25.85 -57.03 10.19
N THR A 15 24.52 -57.03 10.39
CA THR A 15 23.78 -56.37 11.47
C THR A 15 24.28 -56.77 12.87
N PRO A 16 24.54 -55.82 13.78
CA PRO A 16 24.74 -56.11 15.20
C PRO A 16 23.42 -56.23 15.97
N THR A 17 23.37 -57.27 16.80
CA THR A 17 22.28 -57.74 17.67
C THR A 17 21.86 -56.74 18.76
N SER A 18 20.62 -56.85 19.25
CA SER A 18 20.09 -56.09 20.40
C SER A 18 20.64 -56.56 21.76
N THR A 19 20.78 -55.64 22.70
CA THR A 19 21.10 -55.91 24.11
C THR A 19 19.80 -55.89 24.93
N PRO A 20 19.56 -56.84 25.87
CA PRO A 20 18.29 -56.95 26.58
C PRO A 20 18.08 -55.89 27.67
N VAL A 21 16.82 -55.57 27.91
CA VAL A 21 16.33 -54.73 29.02
C VAL A 21 16.21 -55.60 30.29
N PRO A 22 16.60 -55.11 31.48
CA PRO A 22 16.39 -55.85 32.72
C PRO A 22 14.91 -55.87 33.12
N GLU A 23 14.46 -57.05 33.53
CA GLU A 23 13.09 -57.37 33.94
C GLU A 23 12.70 -56.68 35.26
N ALA A 24 11.54 -56.02 35.30
CA ALA A 24 10.97 -55.41 36.50
C ALA A 24 9.62 -56.07 36.84
N THR A 25 9.51 -56.52 38.09
CA THR A 25 8.45 -57.36 38.65
C THR A 25 7.02 -56.88 38.38
N GLN A 26 6.14 -57.78 37.94
CA GLN A 26 4.69 -57.54 37.90
C GLN A 26 4.10 -57.42 39.31
N ALA A 27 3.34 -56.35 39.54
CA ALA A 27 2.38 -56.23 40.63
C ALA A 27 0.96 -56.56 40.11
N PRO A 28 0.02 -56.99 40.96
CA PRO A 28 -1.24 -57.59 40.50
C PRO A 28 -2.22 -56.57 39.89
N ASP A 29 -3.06 -57.11 39.00
CA ASP A 29 -4.07 -56.41 38.22
C ASP A 29 -5.07 -55.63 39.11
N ALA A 30 -5.23 -54.34 38.80
CA ALA A 30 -6.15 -53.44 39.47
C ALA A 30 -6.80 -52.54 38.41
N THR A 31 -7.97 -52.96 37.93
CA THR A 31 -8.76 -52.22 36.96
C THR A 31 -9.14 -50.84 37.51
N PRO A 32 -8.71 -49.72 36.91
CA PRO A 32 -9.19 -48.41 37.28
C PRO A 32 -10.54 -48.16 36.59
N THR A 33 -11.60 -48.02 37.38
CA THR A 33 -12.90 -47.53 36.90
C THR A 33 -12.71 -46.15 36.27
N SER A 34 -13.02 -46.02 34.98
CA SER A 34 -13.07 -44.71 34.32
C SER A 34 -14.18 -43.88 34.93
N VAL A 35 -13.80 -42.82 35.64
CA VAL A 35 -14.72 -41.75 36.03
C VAL A 35 -14.83 -40.82 34.83
N ASP A 36 -16.03 -40.64 34.28
CA ASP A 36 -16.25 -39.67 33.21
C ASP A 36 -16.04 -38.25 33.78
N GLU A 37 -14.87 -37.69 33.50
CA GLU A 37 -14.55 -36.30 33.83
C GLU A 37 -15.28 -35.40 32.83
N GLU A 38 -16.50 -34.99 33.20
CA GLU A 38 -17.38 -34.14 32.39
C GLU A 38 -16.65 -32.82 32.06
N ALA A 39 -16.14 -32.73 30.83
CA ALA A 39 -15.29 -31.63 30.40
C ALA A 39 -16.05 -30.31 30.54
N THR A 40 -15.62 -29.48 31.49
CA THR A 40 -16.13 -28.12 31.63
C THR A 40 -15.86 -27.37 30.32
N PRO A 41 -16.88 -26.76 29.69
CA PRO A 41 -16.67 -26.05 28.45
C PRO A 41 -15.68 -24.90 28.71
N SER A 42 -14.55 -24.92 28.00
CA SER A 42 -13.61 -23.80 27.99
C SER A 42 -14.38 -22.50 27.75
N PRO A 43 -14.09 -21.42 28.49
CA PRO A 43 -14.78 -20.17 28.31
C PRO A 43 -14.65 -19.74 26.85
N VAL A 44 -15.79 -19.61 26.16
CA VAL A 44 -15.85 -19.03 24.82
C VAL A 44 -15.18 -17.67 24.92
N PRO A 45 -14.11 -17.39 24.13
CA PRO A 45 -13.48 -16.09 24.17
C PRO A 45 -14.52 -15.03 23.87
N THR A 46 -14.74 -14.10 24.81
CA THR A 46 -15.66 -12.99 24.61
C THR A 46 -15.20 -12.25 23.37
N ALA A 47 -16.03 -12.24 22.33
CA ALA A 47 -15.70 -11.58 21.08
C ALA A 47 -15.38 -10.11 21.38
N VAL A 48 -14.20 -9.66 20.98
CA VAL A 48 -13.82 -8.25 21.10
C VAL A 48 -14.84 -7.45 20.29
N PRO A 49 -15.45 -6.39 20.84
CA PRO A 49 -16.37 -5.54 20.08
C PRO A 49 -15.73 -5.05 18.78
N TYR A 50 -16.54 -4.94 17.73
CA TYR A 50 -16.07 -4.38 16.47
C TYR A 50 -15.82 -2.87 16.62
N GLU A 51 -14.65 -2.42 16.17
CA GLU A 51 -14.23 -1.02 16.17
C GLU A 51 -13.65 -0.67 14.79
N SER A 52 -14.23 0.30 14.10
CA SER A 52 -13.82 0.71 12.74
C SER A 52 -12.38 1.21 12.70
N GLU A 53 -11.91 1.90 13.74
CA GLU A 53 -10.50 2.33 13.84
C GLU A 53 -9.53 1.15 13.89
N ALA A 54 -9.85 0.11 14.67
CA ALA A 54 -9.03 -1.10 14.74
C ALA A 54 -8.99 -1.81 13.37
N ALA A 55 -10.15 -1.96 12.73
CA ALA A 55 -10.25 -2.52 11.39
C ALA A 55 -9.44 -1.70 10.35
N MET A 56 -9.45 -0.37 10.43
CA MET A 56 -8.65 0.51 9.58
C MET A 56 -7.14 0.33 9.76
N TYR A 57 -6.65 0.23 11.00
CA TYR A 57 -5.23 -0.05 11.23
C TYR A 57 -4.85 -1.50 10.85
N ASP A 58 -5.76 -2.46 10.92
CA ASP A 58 -5.54 -3.82 10.42
C ASP A 58 -5.52 -3.89 8.87
N MET A 59 -6.27 -3.01 8.19
CA MET A 59 -6.18 -2.85 6.73
C MET A 59 -4.84 -2.27 6.25
N PHE A 60 -4.09 -1.57 7.11
CA PHE A 60 -2.71 -1.15 6.82
C PHE A 60 -1.85 -1.00 8.09
N PRO A 61 -1.25 -2.09 8.59
CA PRO A 61 -0.31 -2.03 9.71
C PRO A 61 1.06 -1.42 9.30
N GLY A 62 1.32 -1.28 8.00
CA GLY A 62 2.60 -0.88 7.41
C GLY A 62 2.99 -1.85 6.27
N PHE A 63 4.22 -1.74 5.77
CA PHE A 63 4.69 -2.60 4.66
C PHE A 63 4.76 -4.11 4.97
N THR A 64 4.71 -4.51 6.25
CA THR A 64 4.60 -5.92 6.66
C THR A 64 3.13 -6.34 6.75
N MET A 65 2.39 -6.23 5.64
CA MET A 65 0.97 -6.65 5.59
C MET A 65 0.87 -8.17 5.64
N SER A 66 0.18 -8.71 6.64
CA SER A 66 -0.24 -10.12 6.62
C SER A 66 -1.51 -10.28 5.79
N MET A 67 -1.47 -11.20 4.83
CA MET A 67 -2.65 -11.58 4.04
C MET A 67 -3.80 -12.03 4.94
N GLN A 68 -3.48 -12.78 6.00
CA GLN A 68 -4.47 -13.28 6.96
C GLN A 68 -5.16 -12.13 7.71
N GLN A 69 -4.38 -11.21 8.28
CA GLN A 69 -4.94 -10.05 9.00
C GLN A 69 -5.80 -9.17 8.09
N THR A 70 -5.38 -8.98 6.83
CA THR A 70 -6.17 -8.22 5.85
C THR A 70 -7.51 -8.92 5.56
N LEU A 71 -7.52 -10.23 5.34
CA LEU A 71 -8.75 -11.00 5.11
C LEU A 71 -9.67 -11.04 6.34
N GLU A 72 -9.10 -11.16 7.54
CA GLU A 72 -9.85 -11.11 8.82
C GLU A 72 -10.42 -9.71 9.11
N ALA A 73 -9.74 -8.64 8.68
CA ALA A 73 -10.28 -7.29 8.71
C ALA A 73 -11.44 -7.12 7.71
N LEU A 74 -11.25 -7.49 6.43
CA LEU A 74 -12.29 -7.44 5.40
C LEU A 74 -13.55 -8.23 5.80
N GLU A 75 -13.38 -9.40 6.42
CA GLU A 75 -14.52 -10.20 6.90
C GLU A 75 -15.29 -9.50 8.02
N ARG A 76 -14.60 -8.93 9.02
CA ARG A 76 -15.25 -8.15 10.09
C ARG A 76 -15.99 -6.92 9.55
N ILE A 77 -15.39 -6.20 8.60
CA ILE A 77 -16.00 -5.02 7.96
C ILE A 77 -17.34 -5.39 7.30
N LYS A 78 -17.36 -6.46 6.49
CA LYS A 78 -18.60 -6.95 5.84
C LYS A 78 -19.65 -7.40 6.86
N GLN A 79 -19.24 -8.10 7.92
CA GLN A 79 -20.16 -8.63 8.93
C GLN A 79 -20.86 -7.53 9.75
N ASN A 80 -20.27 -6.33 9.83
CA ASN A 80 -20.83 -5.18 10.56
C ASN A 80 -21.45 -4.12 9.64
N ASP A 81 -21.50 -4.36 8.32
CA ASP A 81 -22.02 -3.43 7.29
C ASP A 81 -21.40 -2.02 7.38
N ASP A 82 -20.09 -1.96 7.67
CA ASP A 82 -19.42 -0.73 8.06
C ASP A 82 -19.02 0.14 6.84
N SER A 83 -19.92 1.04 6.45
CA SER A 83 -19.70 2.00 5.36
C SER A 83 -18.60 3.03 5.65
N SER A 84 -18.22 3.28 6.91
CA SER A 84 -17.11 4.19 7.24
C SER A 84 -15.78 3.72 6.65
N MET A 85 -15.68 2.41 6.37
CA MET A 85 -14.48 1.78 5.82
C MET A 85 -14.32 1.98 4.32
N ILE A 86 -15.31 2.52 3.60
CA ILE A 86 -15.23 2.69 2.14
C ILE A 86 -13.99 3.52 1.71
N PRO A 87 -13.69 4.71 2.27
CA PRO A 87 -12.49 5.47 1.92
C PRO A 87 -11.18 4.74 2.25
N VAL A 88 -11.16 3.93 3.32
CA VAL A 88 -9.99 3.10 3.69
C VAL A 88 -9.76 2.02 2.64
N LEU A 89 -10.82 1.31 2.23
CA LEU A 89 -10.79 0.22 1.26
C LEU A 89 -10.36 0.69 -0.14
N ILE A 90 -10.90 1.82 -0.60
CA ILE A 90 -10.54 2.43 -1.89
C ILE A 90 -9.07 2.85 -1.89
N GLU A 91 -8.59 3.43 -0.79
CA GLU A 91 -7.19 3.86 -0.67
C GLU A 91 -6.22 2.67 -0.68
N VAL A 92 -6.45 1.62 0.15
CA VAL A 92 -5.53 0.46 0.19
C VAL A 92 -5.52 -0.35 -1.11
N MET A 93 -6.61 -0.36 -1.89
CA MET A 93 -6.67 -1.05 -3.19
C MET A 93 -5.52 -0.61 -4.12
N ARG A 94 -5.12 0.67 -4.06
CA ARG A 94 -4.04 1.26 -4.87
C ARG A 94 -2.65 0.76 -4.47
N PHE A 95 -2.47 0.29 -3.23
CA PHE A 95 -1.19 -0.15 -2.66
C PHE A 95 -1.04 -1.67 -2.53
N ILE A 96 -2.15 -2.42 -2.60
CA ILE A 96 -2.15 -3.88 -2.58
C ILE A 96 -1.50 -4.44 -3.87
N PRO A 97 -0.49 -5.32 -3.79
CA PRO A 97 0.25 -5.79 -4.97
C PRO A 97 -0.45 -6.93 -5.74
N THR A 98 -1.25 -7.75 -5.06
CA THR A 98 -1.79 -9.01 -5.59
C THR A 98 -3.23 -8.86 -6.07
N ARG A 99 -3.52 -9.35 -7.29
CA ARG A 99 -4.87 -9.31 -7.89
C ARG A 99 -5.95 -9.88 -6.98
N SER A 100 -5.73 -11.09 -6.44
CA SER A 100 -6.67 -11.76 -5.51
C SER A 100 -7.06 -10.92 -4.30
N SER A 101 -6.14 -10.09 -3.82
CA SER A 101 -6.35 -9.25 -2.65
C SER A 101 -7.08 -7.96 -3.01
N ARG A 102 -6.83 -7.40 -4.21
CA ARG A 102 -7.66 -6.32 -4.76
C ARG A 102 -9.08 -6.79 -5.04
N ASP A 103 -9.23 -8.00 -5.58
CA ASP A 103 -10.54 -8.63 -5.79
C ASP A 103 -11.28 -8.80 -4.45
N SER A 104 -10.59 -9.20 -3.37
CA SER A 104 -11.17 -9.31 -2.02
C SER A 104 -11.60 -7.97 -1.41
N VAL A 105 -10.85 -6.89 -1.68
CA VAL A 105 -11.24 -5.52 -1.30
C VAL A 105 -12.44 -5.05 -2.13
N ALA A 106 -12.44 -5.31 -3.44
CA ALA A 106 -13.57 -5.00 -4.32
C ALA A 106 -14.83 -5.79 -3.93
N ASP A 107 -14.74 -7.07 -3.57
CA ASP A 107 -15.87 -7.84 -3.02
C ASP A 107 -16.47 -7.18 -1.78
N THR A 108 -15.63 -6.63 -0.91
CA THR A 108 -16.05 -5.91 0.29
C THR A 108 -16.72 -4.58 -0.06
N LEU A 109 -16.14 -3.80 -0.98
CA LEU A 109 -16.76 -2.58 -1.49
C LEU A 109 -18.11 -2.86 -2.19
N ARG A 110 -18.21 -3.93 -2.99
CA ARG A 110 -19.47 -4.35 -3.64
C ARG A 110 -20.54 -4.71 -2.60
N ALA A 111 -20.17 -5.36 -1.50
CA ALA A 111 -21.10 -5.66 -0.42
C ALA A 111 -21.64 -4.40 0.26
N LEU A 112 -20.78 -3.43 0.58
CA LEU A 112 -21.15 -2.18 1.27
C LEU A 112 -21.90 -1.17 0.38
N THR A 113 -21.67 -1.18 -0.93
CA THR A 113 -22.14 -0.13 -1.86
C THR A 113 -23.20 -0.58 -2.88
N GLY A 114 -23.42 -1.90 -3.00
CA GLY A 114 -24.24 -2.51 -4.05
C GLY A 114 -23.70 -2.34 -5.48
N GLN A 115 -22.51 -1.75 -5.67
CA GLN A 115 -21.90 -1.60 -7.00
C GLN A 115 -21.36 -2.94 -7.52
N LEU A 116 -21.01 -2.98 -8.81
CA LEU A 116 -20.53 -4.19 -9.50
C LEU A 116 -19.14 -4.00 -10.16
N TYR A 117 -18.35 -3.02 -9.72
CA TYR A 117 -17.02 -2.75 -10.25
C TYR A 117 -16.01 -3.84 -9.87
N GLU A 118 -14.94 -4.00 -10.67
CA GLU A 118 -13.89 -5.01 -10.49
C GLU A 118 -12.70 -4.53 -9.62
N GLY A 119 -11.76 -5.43 -9.30
CA GLY A 119 -10.57 -5.14 -8.47
C GLY A 119 -9.51 -4.23 -9.10
N ASN A 120 -9.71 -3.80 -10.34
CA ASN A 120 -8.87 -2.85 -11.06
C ASN A 120 -9.59 -1.51 -11.36
N ASP A 121 -10.87 -1.39 -11.03
CA ASP A 121 -11.72 -0.22 -11.29
C ASP A 121 -11.58 0.87 -10.20
N TRP A 122 -10.34 1.16 -9.77
CA TRP A 122 -10.08 2.13 -8.69
C TRP A 122 -10.61 3.53 -9.02
N ASP A 123 -10.56 3.92 -10.29
CA ASP A 123 -11.14 5.15 -10.84
C ASP A 123 -12.66 5.21 -10.62
N LYS A 124 -13.39 4.14 -10.97
CA LYS A 124 -14.86 4.08 -10.76
C LYS A 124 -15.24 4.11 -9.28
N TRP A 125 -14.41 3.50 -8.42
CA TRP A 125 -14.61 3.57 -6.97
C TRP A 125 -14.40 5.00 -6.43
N MET A 126 -13.40 5.72 -6.92
CA MET A 126 -13.20 7.14 -6.58
C MET A 126 -14.34 8.02 -7.08
N ASP A 127 -14.78 7.86 -8.33
CA ASP A 127 -15.91 8.61 -8.91
C ASP A 127 -17.20 8.36 -8.10
N TRP A 128 -17.45 7.10 -7.72
CA TRP A 128 -18.59 6.74 -6.86
C TRP A 128 -18.47 7.38 -5.47
N MET A 129 -17.30 7.34 -4.84
CA MET A 129 -17.09 7.95 -3.52
C MET A 129 -17.28 9.46 -3.57
N GLY A 130 -16.78 10.15 -4.60
CA GLY A 130 -17.01 11.58 -4.81
C GLY A 130 -18.49 11.93 -5.03
N ALA A 131 -19.24 11.06 -5.70
CA ALA A 131 -20.67 11.25 -5.92
C ALA A 131 -21.57 10.96 -4.70
N ASN A 132 -21.06 10.24 -3.69
CA ASN A 132 -21.79 9.84 -2.46
C ASN A 132 -21.10 10.37 -1.19
N LEU A 133 -20.25 11.40 -1.33
CA LEU A 133 -19.33 11.85 -0.28
C LEU A 133 -20.09 12.27 0.99
N ASP A 134 -21.20 12.97 0.86
CA ASP A 134 -22.05 13.46 1.97
C ASP A 134 -22.66 12.34 2.83
N ASP A 135 -22.78 11.11 2.31
CA ASP A 135 -23.33 9.95 3.01
C ASP A 135 -22.24 9.05 3.64
N ILE A 136 -20.96 9.41 3.47
CA ILE A 136 -19.80 8.66 3.95
C ILE A 136 -19.12 9.47 5.06
N GLU A 137 -18.87 8.87 6.21
CA GLU A 137 -18.04 9.44 7.28
C GLU A 137 -16.98 8.40 7.67
N PRO A 138 -15.68 8.66 7.48
CA PRO A 138 -14.62 7.71 7.82
C PRO A 138 -14.38 7.63 9.35
N PRO A 139 -13.61 6.64 9.84
CA PRO A 139 -13.21 6.59 11.25
C PRO A 139 -12.43 7.85 11.66
N GLU A 140 -12.57 8.31 12.92
CA GLU A 140 -11.98 9.59 13.37
C GLU A 140 -10.47 9.70 13.09
N GLY A 141 -9.72 8.60 13.29
CA GLY A 141 -8.30 8.50 13.01
C GLY A 141 -7.90 8.45 11.53
N TYR A 142 -8.83 8.53 10.56
CA TYR A 142 -8.55 8.45 9.13
C TYR A 142 -7.47 9.45 8.63
N PRO A 143 -7.43 10.73 9.08
CA PRO A 143 -6.37 11.66 8.67
C PRO A 143 -4.96 11.17 9.06
N ASP A 144 -4.79 10.67 10.29
CA ASP A 144 -3.51 10.15 10.78
C ASP A 144 -3.15 8.80 10.16
N TRP A 145 -4.14 7.94 9.91
CA TRP A 145 -3.97 6.70 9.18
C TRP A 145 -3.53 6.95 7.72
N LYS A 146 -4.17 7.90 7.02
CA LYS A 146 -3.82 8.27 5.65
C LYS A 146 -2.45 8.94 5.58
N ALA A 147 -2.11 9.79 6.55
CA ALA A 147 -0.76 10.33 6.70
C ALA A 147 0.28 9.21 6.91
N ARG A 148 -0.01 8.18 7.73
CA ARG A 148 0.85 7.00 7.92
C ARG A 148 1.00 6.18 6.63
N LEU A 149 -0.09 5.97 5.90
CA LEU A 149 -0.07 5.26 4.61
C LEU A 149 0.81 5.99 3.59
N TYR A 150 0.68 7.31 3.45
CA TYR A 150 1.46 8.06 2.47
C TYR A 150 2.92 8.24 2.92
N SER A 151 3.18 8.29 4.23
CA SER A 151 4.54 8.25 4.78
C SER A 151 5.32 6.98 4.38
N ALA A 152 4.62 5.90 4.03
CA ALA A 152 5.23 4.69 3.49
C ALA A 152 5.83 4.94 2.09
N ILE A 153 5.24 5.85 1.30
CA ILE A 153 5.78 6.31 0.02
C ILE A 153 6.96 7.22 0.29
N ASP A 154 6.74 8.32 1.02
CA ASP A 154 7.74 9.33 1.37
C ASP A 154 7.34 10.02 2.68
N GLU A 155 8.26 10.09 3.66
CA GLU A 155 7.98 10.64 5.00
C GLU A 155 7.42 12.06 4.96
N ARG A 156 7.74 12.84 3.91
CA ARG A 156 7.31 14.23 3.78
C ARG A 156 5.80 14.38 3.59
N PHE A 157 5.08 13.33 3.17
CA PHE A 157 3.62 13.37 3.11
C PHE A 157 2.96 13.60 4.49
N ALA A 158 3.61 13.21 5.60
CA ALA A 158 3.11 13.50 6.94
C ALA A 158 3.03 15.01 7.23
N PHE A 159 3.94 15.82 6.68
CA PHE A 159 3.95 17.28 6.89
C PHE A 159 2.76 17.96 6.23
N PHE A 160 2.26 17.42 5.11
CA PHE A 160 1.10 17.96 4.41
C PHE A 160 -0.22 17.45 5.00
N LEU A 161 -0.30 16.15 5.35
CA LEU A 161 -1.57 15.51 5.69
C LEU A 161 -1.98 15.62 7.16
N ARG A 162 -1.06 15.50 8.13
CA ARG A 162 -1.45 15.55 9.56
C ARG A 162 -2.08 16.90 9.95
N PRO A 163 -1.53 18.06 9.55
CA PRO A 163 -2.12 19.35 9.90
C PRO A 163 -3.45 19.62 9.16
N ALA A 164 -3.74 18.88 8.08
CA ALA A 164 -4.91 19.13 7.25
C ALA A 164 -6.24 18.90 8.02
N ARG A 165 -6.23 18.12 9.11
CA ARG A 165 -7.39 18.00 10.03
C ARG A 165 -7.86 19.37 10.56
N ASP A 166 -6.95 20.31 10.77
CA ASP A 166 -7.23 21.58 11.45
C ASP A 166 -7.70 22.69 10.50
N PHE A 167 -7.42 22.58 9.19
CA PHE A 167 -7.64 23.67 8.23
C PHE A 167 -8.09 23.26 6.82
N SER A 168 -8.17 21.97 6.49
CA SER A 168 -8.58 21.56 5.14
C SER A 168 -10.00 22.01 4.84
N ARG A 169 -10.20 22.54 3.63
CA ARG A 169 -11.52 22.90 3.09
C ARG A 169 -12.02 21.88 2.06
N ILE A 170 -11.18 20.90 1.73
CA ILE A 170 -11.48 19.74 0.89
C ILE A 170 -11.46 18.50 1.77
N ARG A 171 -12.22 17.47 1.39
CA ARG A 171 -12.26 16.24 2.18
C ARG A 171 -11.02 15.40 1.88
N LEU A 172 -10.45 14.76 2.91
CA LEU A 172 -9.16 14.05 2.76
C LEU A 172 -9.30 12.76 1.95
N GLU A 173 -10.52 12.27 1.81
CA GLU A 173 -10.97 11.20 0.92
C GLU A 173 -10.74 11.58 -0.56
N GLU A 174 -10.88 12.86 -0.92
CA GLU A 174 -10.62 13.38 -2.26
C GLU A 174 -9.12 13.56 -2.54
N VAL A 175 -8.29 13.69 -1.50
CA VAL A 175 -6.84 13.93 -1.62
C VAL A 175 -6.11 12.62 -1.94
N VAL A 176 -5.79 12.38 -3.21
CA VAL A 176 -5.13 11.13 -3.65
C VAL A 176 -3.67 11.31 -4.08
N TRP A 177 -2.86 10.26 -3.92
CA TRP A 177 -1.46 10.25 -4.36
C TRP A 177 -1.33 10.18 -5.90
N GLY A 178 -0.83 11.27 -6.50
CA GLY A 178 -0.68 11.43 -7.97
C GLY A 178 0.34 10.53 -8.67
N GLY A 179 1.09 9.69 -7.95
CA GLY A 179 2.02 8.71 -8.56
C GLY A 179 3.51 9.09 -8.50
N VAL A 180 3.85 10.29 -8.04
CA VAL A 180 5.25 10.74 -7.82
C VAL A 180 5.52 11.10 -6.36
N ARG A 181 6.77 10.97 -5.92
CA ARG A 181 7.23 11.49 -4.62
C ARG A 181 7.23 13.03 -4.63
N PRO A 182 7.23 13.71 -3.47
CA PRO A 182 7.49 15.15 -3.44
C PRO A 182 8.86 15.44 -4.08
N ASP A 183 8.95 16.48 -4.92
CA ASP A 183 10.10 16.78 -5.80
C ASP A 183 10.47 15.66 -6.79
N GLY A 184 9.58 14.69 -7.04
CA GLY A 184 9.81 13.58 -7.99
C GLY A 184 9.83 14.02 -9.46
N ILE A 185 9.30 15.20 -9.76
CA ILE A 185 9.42 15.91 -11.03
C ILE A 185 10.21 17.19 -10.71
N PRO A 186 11.51 17.27 -11.07
CA PRO A 186 12.33 18.44 -10.71
C PRO A 186 11.93 19.67 -11.50
N ASP A 187 11.64 20.78 -10.82
CA ASP A 187 11.33 22.06 -11.45
C ASP A 187 12.57 22.72 -12.08
N LEU A 188 12.36 23.52 -13.14
CA LEU A 188 13.42 24.32 -13.72
C LEU A 188 13.65 25.58 -12.88
N ARG A 189 14.84 25.71 -12.28
CA ARG A 189 15.22 26.87 -11.43
C ARG A 189 16.28 27.71 -12.12
N ARG A 190 15.94 28.97 -12.46
CA ARG A 190 16.83 29.93 -13.15
C ARG A 190 17.48 29.31 -14.40
N PRO A 191 16.68 28.87 -15.39
CA PRO A 191 17.19 28.21 -16.59
C PRO A 191 18.14 29.12 -17.39
N SER A 192 19.10 28.52 -18.08
CA SER A 192 19.89 29.20 -19.11
C SER A 192 19.09 29.32 -20.41
N PHE A 193 19.20 30.46 -21.07
CA PHE A 193 18.58 30.70 -22.37
C PHE A 193 19.62 30.65 -23.50
N LEU A 194 19.15 30.36 -24.70
CA LEU A 194 19.85 30.49 -25.97
C LEU A 194 19.20 31.61 -26.78
N GLU A 195 19.92 32.21 -27.72
CA GLU A 195 19.30 33.09 -28.69
C GLU A 195 18.34 32.30 -29.60
N ALA A 196 17.28 32.95 -30.09
CA ALA A 196 16.29 32.28 -30.94
C ALA A 196 16.89 31.67 -32.22
N SER A 197 17.99 32.24 -32.74
CA SER A 197 18.74 31.71 -33.88
C SER A 197 19.63 30.50 -33.56
N GLU A 198 19.85 30.20 -32.28
CA GLU A 198 20.66 29.07 -31.80
C GLU A 198 19.80 27.87 -31.38
N ALA A 199 18.47 28.02 -31.37
CA ALA A 199 17.50 26.99 -30.98
C ALA A 199 17.26 25.94 -32.08
N ASP A 200 18.33 25.34 -32.62
CA ASP A 200 18.29 24.35 -33.72
C ASP A 200 17.49 23.07 -33.44
N TYR A 201 17.33 22.75 -32.16
CA TYR A 201 16.50 21.67 -31.61
C TYR A 201 14.98 21.89 -31.67
N MET A 202 14.49 23.05 -32.14
CA MET A 202 13.06 23.38 -32.28
C MET A 202 12.54 23.13 -33.70
N ASP A 203 11.38 22.51 -33.83
CA ASP A 203 10.62 22.48 -35.10
C ASP A 203 9.83 23.80 -35.31
N PRO A 204 9.50 24.20 -36.55
CA PRO A 204 8.76 25.45 -36.81
C PRO A 204 7.37 25.55 -36.16
N ASP A 205 6.74 24.40 -35.89
CA ASP A 205 5.42 24.28 -35.24
C ASP A 205 5.52 23.98 -33.72
N ASP A 206 6.74 23.93 -33.15
CA ASP A 206 6.92 23.73 -31.70
C ASP A 206 6.29 24.90 -30.92
N ARG A 207 5.47 24.56 -29.92
CA ARG A 207 4.81 25.55 -29.07
C ARG A 207 5.77 26.06 -27.99
N VAL A 208 5.67 27.36 -27.70
CA VAL A 208 6.36 28.02 -26.59
C VAL A 208 5.37 28.79 -25.73
N PHE A 209 5.69 28.97 -24.46
CA PHE A 209 5.13 30.06 -23.68
C PHE A 209 5.99 31.30 -23.91
N GLY A 210 5.43 32.33 -24.56
CA GLY A 210 6.06 33.64 -24.67
C GLY A 210 5.72 34.51 -23.46
N LEU A 211 6.73 35.19 -22.90
CA LEU A 211 6.56 36.11 -21.78
C LEU A 211 7.39 37.37 -22.03
N GLU A 212 6.80 38.54 -21.78
CA GLU A 212 7.50 39.82 -21.74
C GLU A 212 7.19 40.53 -20.43
N ILE A 213 8.22 40.89 -19.66
CA ILE A 213 8.10 41.70 -18.44
C ILE A 213 9.20 42.76 -18.47
N ASN A 214 8.84 44.03 -18.31
CA ASN A 214 9.76 45.17 -18.27
C ASN A 214 10.76 45.23 -19.47
N GLY A 215 10.38 44.68 -20.63
CA GLY A 215 11.21 44.61 -21.85
C GLY A 215 12.18 43.41 -21.91
N ASP A 216 12.19 42.54 -20.91
CA ASP A 216 12.84 41.22 -20.97
C ASP A 216 11.84 40.23 -21.60
N VAL A 217 12.16 39.75 -22.80
CA VAL A 217 11.30 38.88 -23.62
C VAL A 217 11.90 37.48 -23.64
N ARG A 218 11.14 36.47 -23.23
CA ARG A 218 11.58 35.07 -23.17
C ARG A 218 10.56 34.12 -23.78
N ALA A 219 11.06 32.99 -24.27
CA ALA A 219 10.26 31.88 -24.75
C ALA A 219 10.66 30.60 -24.01
N TYR A 220 9.68 29.92 -23.42
CA TYR A 220 9.85 28.64 -22.73
C TYR A 220 9.25 27.53 -23.61
N PRO A 221 10.06 26.65 -24.25
CA PRO A 221 9.54 25.59 -25.10
C PRO A 221 8.62 24.63 -24.34
N LEU A 222 7.42 24.41 -24.86
CA LEU A 222 6.41 23.57 -24.21
C LEU A 222 6.94 22.16 -23.95
N ARG A 223 7.67 21.57 -24.91
CA ARG A 223 8.28 20.23 -24.76
C ARG A 223 9.37 20.15 -23.68
N VAL A 224 9.95 21.28 -23.29
CA VAL A 224 10.87 21.36 -22.14
C VAL A 224 10.07 21.54 -20.85
N VAL A 225 9.15 22.50 -20.81
CA VAL A 225 8.29 22.75 -19.63
C VAL A 225 7.47 21.50 -19.25
N ASN A 226 6.91 20.77 -20.23
CA ASN A 226 6.13 19.55 -20.01
C ASN A 226 6.92 18.41 -19.34
N ALA A 227 8.26 18.42 -19.37
CA ALA A 227 9.08 17.43 -18.66
C ALA A 227 9.39 17.83 -17.20
N HIS A 228 9.14 19.09 -16.84
CA HIS A 228 9.50 19.69 -15.55
C HIS A 228 8.28 20.25 -14.79
N GLU A 229 7.13 20.40 -15.46
CA GLU A 229 5.82 20.92 -15.00
C GLU A 229 5.81 22.34 -14.41
N MET A 230 6.96 22.85 -13.98
CA MET A 230 7.15 24.14 -13.33
C MET A 230 8.48 24.78 -13.75
N VAL A 231 8.46 26.09 -14.00
CA VAL A 231 9.65 26.93 -14.20
C VAL A 231 9.63 28.09 -13.20
N ASN A 232 10.65 28.16 -12.35
CA ASN A 232 10.89 29.23 -11.39
C ASN A 232 12.06 30.10 -11.89
N ASP A 233 11.76 31.33 -12.29
CA ASP A 233 12.67 32.23 -12.99
C ASP A 233 12.53 33.68 -12.48
N SER A 234 13.38 34.59 -12.98
CA SER A 234 13.17 36.03 -12.84
C SER A 234 13.32 36.72 -14.20
N VAL A 235 12.27 37.42 -14.61
CA VAL A 235 12.12 38.05 -15.93
C VAL A 235 11.82 39.53 -15.71
N GLY A 236 12.61 40.41 -16.32
CA GLY A 236 12.44 41.86 -16.16
C GLY A 236 12.67 42.37 -14.73
N GLY A 237 13.34 41.57 -13.89
CA GLY A 237 13.52 41.81 -12.45
C GLY A 237 12.42 41.26 -11.55
N GLU A 238 11.31 40.77 -12.11
CA GLU A 238 10.21 40.18 -11.33
C GLU A 238 10.40 38.66 -11.18
N PRO A 239 10.14 38.07 -9.99
CA PRO A 239 10.13 36.62 -9.82
C PRO A 239 8.84 36.02 -10.40
N ILE A 240 8.97 34.95 -11.20
CA ILE A 240 7.82 34.26 -11.82
C ILE A 240 7.89 32.75 -11.60
N SER A 241 6.71 32.15 -11.50
CA SER A 241 6.48 30.70 -11.56
C SER A 241 5.53 30.42 -12.73
N LEU A 242 6.00 29.64 -13.70
CA LEU A 242 5.24 29.23 -14.88
C LEU A 242 4.92 27.73 -14.75
N MET A 243 3.65 27.37 -14.87
CA MET A 243 3.13 26.01 -14.76
C MET A 243 2.32 25.62 -16.01
N TRP A 244 2.23 24.32 -16.30
CA TRP A 244 1.56 23.75 -17.48
C TRP A 244 0.69 22.54 -17.09
#